data_AF-A0A7Y4GWK9-F1
#
_entry.id   AF-A0A7Y4GWK9-F1
#
_cell.length_a   1.000
_cell.length_b   1.000
_cell.length_c   1.000
_cell.angle_alpha   90.00
_cell.angle_beta   90.00
_cell.angle_gamma   90.00
#
_symmetry.space_group_name_H-M   'P 1'
#
loop_
_entity.id
_entity.type
_entity.pdbx_description
1 polymer ?
#
loop_
_entity_poly.entity_id
_entity_poly.type
_entity_poly.pdbx_seq_one_letter_code
_entity_poly.pdbx_strand_id
1 'polypeptide(L)'
;MITANPVPEMSRASAIAEAQALVRQCAEPCPAGTNIKGAIRKASKHIGMPYSRARNIWYGEARRIEAAEMDQLRRGAEIAGIAQAVAGVEILRGMLASRFPDADRILAELAATLREHRGGSNELGQ
;
A
#
# COMPACT_ATOMS: atom_id res chain seq x y z
N MET A 1 43.03 19.94 10.15
CA MET A 1 41.83 20.78 9.95
C MET A 1 40.95 20.07 8.94
N ILE A 2 39.93 19.34 9.41
CA ILE A 2 38.99 18.62 8.54
C ILE A 2 37.80 19.56 8.32
N THR A 3 37.65 20.03 7.09
CA THR A 3 36.54 20.87 6.65
C THR A 3 35.25 20.09 6.83
N ALA A 4 34.33 20.62 7.65
CA ALA A 4 33.00 20.07 7.80
C ALA A 4 32.32 20.05 6.43
N ASN A 5 32.09 18.85 5.91
CA ASN A 5 31.32 18.65 4.68
C ASN A 5 29.85 19.00 5.03
N PRO A 6 29.24 20.03 4.43
CA PRO A 6 27.85 20.36 4.73
C PRO A 6 26.99 19.16 4.32
N VAL A 7 26.21 18.67 5.27
CA VAL A 7 25.22 17.61 5.05
C VAL A 7 24.42 17.99 3.80
N PRO A 8 24.29 17.10 2.79
CA PRO A 8 23.63 17.46 1.54
C PRO A 8 22.23 17.99 1.86
N GLU A 9 21.80 19.05 1.16
CA GLU A 9 20.38 19.44 1.13
C GLU A 9 19.54 18.21 0.74
N MET A 10 19.05 17.46 1.73
CA MET A 10 17.88 16.59 1.62
C MET A 10 16.65 17.49 1.51
N SER A 11 16.70 18.32 0.46
CA SER A 11 15.96 19.57 0.31
C SER A 11 14.47 19.30 0.36
N ARG A 12 13.72 20.27 0.85
CA ARG A 12 12.25 20.36 0.80
C ARG A 12 11.60 19.82 -0.49
N ALA A 13 12.30 19.89 -1.63
CA ALA A 13 11.90 19.25 -2.88
C ALA A 13 11.70 17.72 -2.74
N SER A 14 12.57 17.05 -1.97
CA SER A 14 12.46 15.63 -1.61
C SER A 14 11.24 15.35 -0.74
N ALA A 15 10.93 16.19 0.25
CA ALA A 15 9.76 15.98 1.11
C ALA A 15 8.43 16.17 0.35
N ILE A 16 8.34 17.16 -0.55
CA ILE A 16 7.16 17.35 -1.40
C ILE A 16 7.02 16.18 -2.38
N ALA A 17 8.13 15.73 -2.99
CA ALA A 17 8.12 14.59 -3.89
C ALA A 17 7.70 13.29 -3.17
N GLU A 18 8.22 13.03 -1.96
CA GLU A 18 7.82 11.90 -1.13
C GLU A 18 6.32 11.97 -0.81
N ALA A 19 5.83 13.12 -0.33
CA ALA A 19 4.42 13.32 -0.03
C ALA A 19 3.53 13.09 -1.27
N GLN A 20 3.98 13.55 -2.43
CA GLN A 20 3.27 13.38 -3.70
C GLN A 20 3.20 11.91 -4.15
N ALA A 21 4.26 11.14 -3.92
CA ALA A 21 4.27 9.71 -4.19
C ALA A 21 3.33 8.97 -3.21
N LEU A 22 3.45 9.26 -1.91
CA LEU A 22 2.66 8.62 -0.87
C LEU A 22 1.16 8.90 -1.02
N VAL A 23 0.76 10.13 -1.36
CA VAL A 23 -0.67 10.46 -1.52
C VAL A 23 -1.29 9.72 -2.72
N ARG A 24 -0.50 9.45 -3.77
CA ARG A 24 -0.94 8.61 -4.90
C ARG A 24 -1.08 7.16 -4.48
N GLN A 25 -0.11 6.63 -3.74
CA GLN A 25 -0.18 5.28 -3.19
C GLN A 25 -1.38 5.10 -2.25
N CYS A 26 -1.73 6.10 -1.44
CA CYS A 26 -2.92 6.08 -0.58
C CYS A 26 -4.25 5.97 -1.34
N ALA A 27 -4.27 6.27 -2.66
CA ALA A 27 -5.48 6.11 -3.46
C ALA A 27 -5.69 4.66 -3.91
N GLU A 28 -4.67 3.81 -3.87
CA GLU A 28 -4.77 2.43 -4.32
C GLU A 28 -5.61 1.56 -3.37
N PRO A 29 -6.27 0.49 -3.86
CA PRO A 29 -6.46 0.12 -5.27
C PRO A 29 -7.43 1.05 -6.02
N CYS A 30 -7.05 1.54 -7.20
CA CYS A 30 -7.94 2.33 -8.06
C CYS A 30 -8.55 1.47 -9.18
N PRO A 31 -9.88 1.18 -9.16
CA PRO A 31 -10.54 0.48 -10.26
C PRO A 31 -10.38 1.22 -11.59
N ALA A 32 -10.35 0.46 -12.69
CA ALA A 32 -10.35 1.04 -14.04
C ALA A 32 -11.55 1.99 -14.23
N GLY A 33 -11.30 3.17 -14.80
CA GLY A 33 -12.30 4.23 -14.95
C GLY A 33 -12.38 5.21 -13.77
N THR A 34 -11.63 5.00 -12.69
CA THR A 34 -11.51 6.00 -11.61
C THR A 34 -10.86 7.27 -12.15
N ASN A 35 -11.58 8.38 -12.12
CA ASN A 35 -11.01 9.68 -12.48
C ASN A 35 -10.12 10.24 -11.36
N ILE A 36 -9.26 11.21 -11.69
CA ILE A 36 -8.31 11.81 -10.74
C ILE A 36 -9.00 12.39 -9.49
N LYS A 37 -10.17 13.03 -9.64
CA LYS A 37 -10.94 13.56 -8.49
C LYS A 37 -11.38 12.43 -7.55
N GLY A 38 -11.76 11.28 -8.10
CA GLY A 38 -12.11 10.07 -7.36
C GLY A 38 -10.92 9.54 -6.57
N ALA A 39 -9.75 9.44 -7.20
CA ALA A 39 -8.51 9.01 -6.55
C ALA A 39 -8.12 9.94 -5.39
N ILE A 40 -8.17 11.26 -5.59
CA ILE A 40 -7.89 12.25 -4.53
C ILE A 40 -8.91 12.16 -3.39
N ARG A 41 -10.21 12.00 -3.70
CA ARG A 41 -11.25 11.79 -2.66
C ARG A 41 -11.01 10.52 -1.86
N LYS A 42 -10.56 9.45 -2.51
CA LYS A 42 -10.22 8.20 -1.84
C LYS A 42 -9.02 8.38 -0.92
N ALA A 43 -7.91 8.92 -1.42
CA ALA A 43 -6.73 9.21 -0.60
C ALA A 43 -7.08 10.11 0.61
N SER A 44 -7.84 11.18 0.37
CA SER A 44 -8.32 12.11 1.41
C SER A 44 -9.09 11.40 2.53
N LYS A 45 -10.05 10.54 2.18
CA LYS A 45 -10.80 9.74 3.17
C LYS A 45 -9.91 8.75 3.91
N HIS A 46 -9.00 8.10 3.18
CA HIS A 46 -8.11 7.07 3.73
C HIS A 46 -7.16 7.61 4.79
N ILE A 47 -6.57 8.79 4.55
CA ILE A 47 -5.61 9.41 5.48
C ILE A 47 -6.25 10.40 6.47
N GLY A 48 -7.56 10.65 6.37
CA GLY A 48 -8.29 11.58 7.23
C GLY A 48 -7.95 13.07 6.97
N MET A 49 -7.53 13.41 5.76
CA MET A 49 -7.10 14.77 5.40
C MET A 49 -8.15 15.47 4.53
N PRO A 50 -8.37 16.80 4.67
CA PRO A 50 -9.28 17.52 3.79
C PRO A 50 -8.95 17.37 2.30
N TYR A 51 -9.97 17.25 1.46
CA TYR A 51 -9.79 17.04 0.02
C TYR A 51 -8.90 18.10 -0.64
N SER A 52 -9.08 19.39 -0.28
CA SER A 52 -8.27 20.48 -0.81
C SER A 52 -6.79 20.30 -0.46
N ARG A 53 -6.49 19.82 0.75
CA ARG A 53 -5.12 19.57 1.20
C ARG A 53 -4.51 18.37 0.48
N ALA A 54 -5.24 17.26 0.40
CA ALA A 54 -4.82 16.08 -0.37
C ALA A 54 -4.59 16.42 -1.86
N ARG A 55 -5.45 17.24 -2.47
CA ARG A 55 -5.31 17.74 -3.85
C ARG A 55 -4.02 18.55 -4.02
N ASN A 56 -3.72 19.46 -3.10
CA ASN A 56 -2.53 20.29 -3.21
C ASN A 56 -1.27 19.43 -3.10
N ILE A 57 -1.25 18.42 -2.22
CA ILE A 57 -0.13 17.46 -2.14
C ILE A 57 -0.06 16.63 -3.42
N TRP A 58 -1.19 16.16 -3.95
CA TRP A 58 -1.27 15.36 -5.18
C TRP A 58 -0.62 16.05 -6.39
N TYR A 59 -0.88 17.34 -6.57
CA TYR A 59 -0.29 18.12 -7.67
C TYR A 59 1.08 18.72 -7.33
N GLY A 60 1.61 18.52 -6.11
CA GLY A 60 2.85 19.16 -5.67
C GLY A 60 2.71 20.66 -5.41
N GLU A 61 1.49 21.18 -5.33
CA GLU A 61 1.15 22.58 -5.05
C GLU A 61 1.29 22.91 -3.54
N ALA A 62 1.50 21.90 -2.69
CA ALA A 62 1.69 22.07 -1.26
C ALA A 62 3.05 22.73 -0.94
N ARG A 63 3.03 24.00 -0.52
CA ARG A 63 4.25 24.75 -0.18
C ARG A 63 5.05 24.15 0.98
N ARG A 64 4.36 23.56 1.96
CA ARG A 64 4.95 22.91 3.14
C ARG A 64 4.21 21.62 3.41
N ILE A 65 4.89 20.64 4.00
CA ILE A 65 4.29 19.41 4.53
C ILE A 65 4.67 19.34 6.01
N GLU A 66 3.67 19.23 6.88
CA GLU A 66 3.88 19.10 8.32
C GLU A 66 4.28 17.66 8.66
N ALA A 67 5.07 17.46 9.71
CA ALA A 67 5.56 16.13 10.08
C ALA A 67 4.40 15.14 10.32
N ALA A 68 3.33 15.59 10.99
CA ALA A 68 2.13 14.79 11.21
C ALA A 68 1.45 14.36 9.90
N GLU A 69 1.45 15.22 8.88
CA GLU A 69 0.91 14.89 7.56
C GLU A 69 1.76 13.84 6.85
N MET A 70 3.10 13.95 6.94
CA MET A 70 3.99 12.91 6.42
C MET A 70 3.75 11.56 7.09
N ASP A 71 3.58 11.54 8.41
CA ASP A 71 3.33 10.29 9.13
C ASP A 71 1.96 9.69 8.79
N GLN A 72 0.94 10.53 8.58
CA GLN A 72 -0.36 10.09 8.06
C GLN A 72 -0.24 9.48 6.66
N LEU A 73 0.52 10.13 5.77
CA LEU A 73 0.75 9.65 4.41
C LEU A 73 1.51 8.31 4.38
N ARG A 74 2.55 8.15 5.21
CA ARG A 74 3.31 6.90 5.31
C ARG A 74 2.45 5.74 5.78
N ARG A 75 1.69 5.93 6.87
CA ARG A 75 0.76 4.92 7.38
C ARG A 75 -0.35 4.60 6.37
N GLY A 76 -0.92 5.62 5.74
CA GLY A 76 -1.94 5.45 4.72
C GLY A 76 -1.45 4.63 3.53
N ALA A 77 -0.23 4.91 3.07
CA ALA A 77 0.41 4.23 1.95
C ALA A 77 0.74 2.76 2.25
N GLU A 78 1.18 2.46 3.48
CA GLU A 78 1.37 1.09 3.95
C GLU A 78 0.06 0.29 3.89
N ILE A 79 -1.00 0.83 4.48
CA ILE A 79 -2.33 0.18 4.47
C ILE A 79 -2.85 0.00 3.04
N ALA A 80 -2.69 1.02 2.19
CA ALA A 80 -3.11 0.95 0.79
C ALA A 80 -2.29 -0.09 -0.01
N GLY A 81 -1.00 -0.25 0.31
CA GLY A 81 -0.15 -1.30 -0.26
C GLY A 81 -0.65 -2.70 0.07
N ILE A 82 -1.08 -2.93 1.32
CA ILE A 82 -1.69 -4.21 1.73
C ILE A 82 -3.00 -4.44 0.96
N ALA A 83 -3.87 -3.42 0.89
CA ALA A 83 -5.13 -3.52 0.16
C ALA A 83 -4.92 -3.82 -1.34
N GLN A 84 -3.92 -3.20 -1.96
CA GLN A 84 -3.52 -3.46 -3.35
C GLN A 84 -3.03 -4.91 -3.53
N ALA A 85 -2.21 -5.42 -2.61
CA ALA A 85 -1.73 -6.79 -2.66
C ALA A 85 -2.88 -7.80 -2.55
N VAL A 86 -3.82 -7.58 -1.62
CA VAL A 86 -5.02 -8.41 -1.46
C VAL A 86 -5.86 -8.41 -2.73
N ALA A 87 -6.16 -7.24 -3.30
CA ALA A 87 -6.90 -7.13 -4.55
C ALA A 87 -6.21 -7.88 -5.71
N GLY A 88 -4.87 -7.80 -5.79
CA GLY A 88 -4.08 -8.55 -6.77
C GLY A 88 -4.21 -10.07 -6.61
N VAL A 89 -4.15 -10.57 -5.36
CA VAL A 89 -4.34 -11.99 -5.05
C VAL A 89 -5.75 -12.46 -5.43
N GLU A 90 -6.78 -11.66 -5.18
CA GLU A 90 -8.16 -11.97 -5.55
C GLU A 90 -8.35 -12.08 -7.06
N ILE A 91 -7.74 -11.16 -7.84
CA ILE A 91 -7.76 -11.23 -9.30
C ILE A 91 -7.10 -12.51 -9.80
N LEU A 92 -5.91 -12.83 -9.28
CA LEU A 92 -5.19 -14.06 -9.65
C LEU A 92 -5.99 -15.32 -9.29
N ARG A 93 -6.65 -15.33 -8.13
CA ARG A 93 -7.55 -16.42 -7.74
C ARG A 93 -8.70 -16.58 -8.73
N GLY A 94 -9.35 -15.48 -9.13
CA GLY A 94 -10.40 -15.52 -10.15
C GLY A 94 -9.91 -16.05 -11.50
N MET A 95 -8.72 -15.65 -11.94
CA MET A 95 -8.09 -16.16 -13.17
C MET A 95 -7.78 -17.66 -13.08
N LEU A 96 -7.26 -18.12 -11.94
CA LEU A 96 -6.98 -19.53 -11.70
C LEU A 96 -8.27 -20.35 -11.70
N ALA A 97 -9.31 -19.91 -10.99
CA ALA A 97 -10.61 -20.58 -10.97
C ALA A 97 -11.22 -20.69 -12.37
N SER A 98 -11.07 -19.67 -13.21
CA SER A 98 -11.55 -19.71 -14.60
C SER A 98 -10.78 -20.71 -15.47
N ARG A 99 -9.48 -20.90 -15.24
CA ARG A 99 -8.63 -21.77 -16.07
C ARG A 99 -8.59 -23.21 -15.56
N PHE A 100 -8.80 -23.38 -14.25
CA PHE A 100 -8.76 -24.64 -13.54
C PHE A 100 -9.93 -24.64 -12.53
N PRO A 101 -11.12 -25.11 -12.94
CA PRO A 101 -12.33 -25.06 -12.10
C PRO A 101 -12.18 -25.81 -10.77
N ASP A 102 -11.31 -26.81 -10.73
CA ASP A 102 -10.98 -27.59 -9.52
C ASP A 102 -9.86 -26.98 -8.65
N ALA A 103 -9.26 -25.86 -9.05
CA ALA A 103 -8.09 -25.31 -8.33
C ALA A 103 -8.40 -24.97 -6.87
N ASP A 104 -9.57 -24.38 -6.59
CA ASP A 104 -9.98 -24.07 -5.21
C ASP A 104 -10.10 -25.35 -4.36
N ARG A 105 -10.62 -26.44 -4.94
CA ARG A 105 -10.73 -27.75 -4.28
C ARG A 105 -9.36 -28.34 -3.98
N ILE A 106 -8.48 -28.40 -4.98
CA ILE A 106 -7.13 -28.96 -4.86
C ILE A 106 -6.29 -28.16 -3.86
N LEU A 107 -6.35 -26.83 -3.90
CA LEU A 107 -5.63 -25.97 -2.96
C LEU A 107 -6.16 -26.14 -1.52
N ALA A 108 -7.47 -26.32 -1.34
CA ALA A 108 -8.06 -26.59 -0.03
C ALA A 108 -7.62 -27.96 0.52
N GLU A 109 -7.63 -29.00 -0.32
CA GLU A 109 -7.16 -30.35 0.04
C GLU A 109 -5.67 -30.35 0.43
N LEU A 110 -4.83 -29.66 -0.34
CA LEU A 110 -3.40 -29.51 -0.05
C LEU A 110 -3.16 -28.73 1.26
N ALA A 111 -3.90 -27.64 1.49
CA ALA A 111 -3.79 -26.84 2.71
C ALA A 111 -4.29 -27.56 3.97
N ALA A 112 -5.27 -28.46 3.84
CA ALA A 112 -5.67 -29.37 4.92
C ALA A 112 -4.54 -30.36 5.24
N THR A 113 -4.02 -31.03 4.21
CA THR A 113 -2.91 -32.00 4.32
C THR A 113 -1.66 -31.39 4.97
N LEU A 114 -1.27 -30.18 4.56
CA LEU A 114 -0.12 -29.48 5.14
C LEU A 114 -0.33 -29.08 6.61
N ARG A 115 -1.56 -28.74 7.02
CA ARG A 115 -1.88 -28.44 8.43
C ARG A 115 -1.77 -29.68 9.31
N GLU A 116 -2.25 -30.82 8.83
CA GLU A 116 -2.16 -32.11 9.53
C GLU A 116 -0.69 -32.51 9.77
N HIS A 117 0.16 -32.40 8.73
CA HIS A 117 1.59 -32.69 8.87
C HIS A 117 2.35 -31.70 9.76
N ARG A 118 1.96 -30.42 9.77
CA ARG A 118 2.56 -29.41 10.65
C ARG A 118 2.17 -29.64 12.12
N GLY A 119 0.96 -30.13 12.39
CA GLY A 119 0.51 -30.51 13.73
C GLY A 119 1.23 -31.74 14.28
N GLY A 120 1.44 -32.77 13.44
CA GLY A 120 2.13 -34.00 13.84
C GLY A 120 3.63 -33.87 14.15
N SER A 121 4.27 -32.78 13.70
CA SER A 121 5.69 -32.52 14.00
C SER A 121 5.92 -31.92 15.40
N ASN A 122 4.86 -31.53 16.13
CA ASN A 122 4.97 -30.92 17.47
C ASN A 122 4.74 -31.92 18.62
N GLU A 123 4.43 -33.19 18.32
CA GLU A 123 4.15 -34.23 19.33
C GLU A 123 5.28 -35.27 19.50
N LEU A 124 6.39 -35.15 18.76
CA LEU A 124 7.54 -36.09 18.84
C LEU A 124 8.77 -35.49 19.58
N GLY A 125 8.56 -34.41 20.34
CA GLY A 125 9.56 -33.77 21.19
C GLY A 125 9.16 -33.76 22.66
N GLN A 126 8.98 -34.94 23.26
CA GLN A 126 9.05 -35.15 24.71
C GLN A 126 10.03 -36.28 25.02
#